data_AF-A0A656QMF0-F1
#
_entry.id   AF-A0A656QMF0-F1
#
_cell.length_a   1.000
_cell.length_b   1.000
_cell.length_c   1.000
_cell.angle_alpha   90.00
_cell.angle_beta   90.00
_cell.angle_gamma   90.00
#
_symmetry.space_group_name_H-M   'P 1'
#
loop_
_entity.id
_entity.type
_entity.pdbx_description
1 polymer ?
#
loop_
_entity_poly.entity_id
_entity_poly.type
_entity_poly.pdbx_seq_one_letter_code
_entity_poly.pdbx_strand_id
1 'polypeptide(L)'
;MTSVGIHPPKTPVTKGSSGTARATLPNMCKMPGPPAPFVPAALPNTAKSGDSPDGYSTSVKIEGDEVAIRGAMFNSFGDMASKGTGGGLLSSNTHGPARFITPGSMTVKIEGKSVHLLAEPMLNNCGPNGSPPNTGATMTGVKQKRSKRPPATQVGPDCGKKKKKKKRKWDDCMCGQVCEMVKAYNQSKSKKARLSDSPSNPGSDHYDAYQASLKQFAKDFADAVTAAAGNPDHPAIKRMFYSPKNVKPPDCQHEKWKQAGGLADPARSGRGAMNPDHMHPASLSGPLTSANMRWADARVNYTVGGSMNRLKPAPKRMKAHPSCNCD
;
A
#
# COMPACT_ATOMS: atom_id res chain seq x y z
N MET A 1 9.92 -1.08 -5.71
CA MET A 1 9.30 -1.71 -4.52
C MET A 1 8.91 -3.08 -5.00
N THR A 2 9.49 -4.14 -4.44
CA THR A 2 9.15 -5.50 -4.85
C THR A 2 7.67 -5.77 -4.54
N SER A 3 6.87 -5.93 -5.59
CA SER A 3 5.44 -6.23 -5.53
C SER A 3 5.17 -7.73 -5.44
N VAL A 4 6.19 -8.54 -5.70
CA VAL A 4 6.13 -10.01 -5.68
C VAL A 4 6.40 -10.54 -4.27
N GLY A 5 5.51 -11.41 -3.79
CA GLY A 5 5.67 -12.17 -2.55
C GLY A 5 5.87 -13.66 -2.82
N ILE A 6 6.74 -14.30 -2.05
CA ILE A 6 6.87 -15.75 -1.95
C ILE A 6 6.45 -16.12 -0.55
N HIS A 7 5.46 -17.00 -0.37
CA HIS A 7 4.81 -17.18 0.94
C HIS A 7 4.33 -15.84 1.51
N PRO A 8 3.38 -15.14 0.85
CA PRO A 8 2.92 -13.84 1.30
C PRO A 8 2.63 -13.86 2.81
N PRO A 9 3.19 -12.92 3.60
CA PRO A 9 3.76 -11.64 3.18
C PRO A 9 5.29 -11.60 2.94
N LYS A 10 5.99 -12.74 2.83
CA LYS A 10 7.45 -12.73 2.66
C LYS A 10 7.85 -12.31 1.23
N THR A 11 8.96 -11.60 1.12
CA THR A 11 9.47 -11.05 -0.15
C THR A 11 10.82 -11.69 -0.47
N PRO A 12 11.05 -12.12 -1.72
CA PRO A 12 12.36 -12.60 -2.14
C PRO A 12 13.42 -11.49 -2.06
N VAL A 13 14.65 -11.86 -1.71
CA VAL A 13 15.80 -10.97 -1.85
C VAL A 13 16.21 -10.95 -3.33
N THR A 14 16.35 -9.76 -3.88
CA THR A 14 16.83 -9.52 -5.25
C THR A 14 17.95 -8.49 -5.26
N LYS A 15 18.69 -8.38 -6.35
CA LYS A 15 19.73 -7.36 -6.53
C LYS A 15 19.19 -5.94 -6.32
N GLY A 16 18.08 -5.58 -6.96
CA GLY A 16 17.44 -4.27 -6.80
C GLY A 16 16.55 -4.12 -5.56
N SER A 17 16.53 -5.10 -4.65
CA SER A 17 15.78 -5.01 -3.39
C SER A 17 16.19 -3.82 -2.52
N SER A 18 17.39 -3.24 -2.71
CA SER A 18 17.94 -2.21 -1.81
C SER A 18 17.94 -2.66 -0.35
N GLY A 19 18.13 -3.96 -0.13
CA GLY A 19 18.10 -4.59 1.19
C GLY A 19 19.37 -4.27 1.97
N THR A 20 19.23 -4.05 3.28
CA THR A 20 20.33 -3.83 4.21
C THR A 20 20.28 -4.85 5.34
N ALA A 21 21.39 -5.53 5.59
CA ALA A 21 21.58 -6.44 6.72
C ALA A 21 22.65 -5.86 7.64
N ARG A 22 22.23 -5.26 8.77
CA ARG A 22 23.13 -4.70 9.77
C ARG A 22 23.52 -5.78 10.77
N ALA A 23 24.82 -5.92 11.05
CA ALA A 23 25.31 -6.87 12.05
C ALA A 23 24.60 -6.61 13.39
N THR A 24 24.03 -7.67 14.00
CA THR A 24 23.31 -7.52 15.29
C THR A 24 24.28 -7.19 16.40
N LEU A 25 25.47 -7.81 16.37
CA LEU A 25 26.60 -7.45 17.19
C LEU A 25 27.65 -6.76 16.31
N PRO A 26 28.40 -5.76 16.84
CA PRO A 26 29.54 -5.20 16.14
C PRO A 26 30.60 -6.25 15.82
N ASN A 27 31.32 -6.00 14.74
CA ASN A 27 32.49 -6.75 14.34
C ASN A 27 33.65 -6.46 15.30
N MET A 28 34.37 -7.49 15.75
CA MET A 28 35.56 -7.30 16.57
C MET A 28 36.78 -7.26 15.67
N CYS A 29 37.49 -6.13 15.63
CA CYS A 29 38.63 -5.92 14.76
C CYS A 29 39.89 -5.59 15.55
N LYS A 30 41.05 -5.87 14.96
CA LYS A 30 42.35 -5.56 15.55
C LYS A 30 42.59 -4.05 15.43
N MET A 31 42.60 -3.27 16.51
CA MET A 31 42.83 -1.80 16.47
C MET A 31 43.44 -1.28 17.79
N PRO A 32 44.16 -0.14 17.85
CA PRO A 32 44.80 0.55 16.74
C PRO A 32 46.01 -0.24 16.21
N GLY A 33 46.63 0.25 15.14
CA GLY A 33 47.84 -0.39 14.58
C GLY A 33 49.11 -0.07 15.36
N PRO A 34 50.22 -0.76 15.03
CA PRO A 34 51.54 -0.53 15.63
C PRO A 34 51.93 0.96 15.65
N PRO A 35 52.70 1.42 16.66
CA PRO A 35 53.55 0.63 17.56
C PRO A 35 52.85 0.04 18.80
N ALA A 36 51.59 0.41 19.06
CA ALA A 36 50.83 -0.15 20.18
C ALA A 36 50.36 -1.60 19.88
N PRO A 37 50.35 -2.50 20.87
CA PRO A 37 49.66 -3.79 20.75
C PRO A 37 48.19 -3.55 20.39
N PHE A 38 47.64 -4.38 19.50
CA PHE A 38 46.23 -4.22 19.14
C PHE A 38 45.33 -4.60 20.32
N VAL A 39 44.20 -3.91 20.43
CA VAL A 39 43.10 -4.22 21.34
C VAL A 39 41.85 -4.55 20.50
N PRO A 40 41.10 -5.61 20.79
CA PRO A 40 39.87 -5.90 20.07
C PRO A 40 38.87 -4.72 20.17
N ALA A 41 38.56 -4.09 19.03
CA ALA A 41 37.64 -2.95 18.95
C ALA A 41 36.37 -3.31 18.18
N ALA A 42 35.22 -2.88 18.71
CA ALA A 42 33.92 -3.08 18.11
C ALA A 42 33.66 -2.07 16.97
N LEU A 43 33.49 -2.55 15.74
CA LEU A 43 33.14 -1.75 14.56
C LEU A 43 31.77 -2.15 14.00
N PRO A 44 30.93 -1.20 13.58
CA PRO A 44 29.65 -1.51 12.95
C PRO A 44 29.86 -2.08 11.55
N ASN A 45 29.10 -3.11 11.17
CA ASN A 45 29.12 -3.66 9.82
C ASN A 45 27.71 -3.75 9.22
N THR A 46 27.61 -3.45 7.92
CA THR A 46 26.36 -3.51 7.16
C THR A 46 26.62 -4.16 5.81
N ALA A 47 25.74 -5.08 5.42
CA ALA A 47 25.71 -5.68 4.10
C ALA A 47 24.57 -5.12 3.26
N LYS A 48 24.77 -5.03 1.95
CA LYS A 48 23.77 -4.53 0.98
C LYS A 48 23.51 -5.57 -0.10
N SER A 49 22.24 -5.92 -0.30
CA SER A 49 21.87 -7.02 -1.21
C SER A 49 22.26 -6.81 -2.68
N GLY A 50 22.42 -5.55 -3.10
CA GLY A 50 22.85 -5.21 -4.46
C GLY A 50 24.36 -4.97 -4.62
N ASP A 51 25.14 -5.08 -3.54
CA ASP A 51 26.58 -4.81 -3.55
C ASP A 51 27.36 -6.09 -3.82
N SER A 52 27.97 -6.19 -4.99
CA SER A 52 28.66 -7.38 -5.51
C SER A 52 27.94 -8.71 -5.19
N PRO A 53 26.68 -8.89 -5.69
CA PRO A 53 25.94 -10.13 -5.47
C PRO A 53 26.64 -11.30 -6.16
N ASP A 54 26.78 -12.41 -5.46
CA ASP A 54 27.29 -13.68 -5.98
C ASP A 54 26.35 -14.82 -5.60
N GLY A 55 26.25 -15.84 -6.44
CA GLY A 55 25.33 -16.97 -6.26
C GLY A 55 23.85 -16.62 -6.43
N TYR A 56 23.53 -15.49 -7.06
CA TYR A 56 22.17 -15.13 -7.46
C TYR A 56 21.76 -15.90 -8.74
N SER A 57 20.46 -16.00 -8.97
CA SER A 57 19.85 -16.60 -10.17
C SER A 57 20.31 -15.89 -11.44
N THR A 58 20.71 -16.66 -12.45
CA THR A 58 21.21 -16.14 -13.74
C THR A 58 20.14 -16.16 -14.83
N SER A 59 19.15 -17.04 -14.71
CA SER A 59 18.07 -17.25 -15.69
C SER A 59 16.76 -16.59 -15.28
N VAL A 60 16.43 -16.57 -13.98
CA VAL A 60 15.17 -16.01 -13.48
C VAL A 60 15.41 -14.64 -12.84
N LYS A 61 14.62 -13.66 -13.28
CA LYS A 61 14.58 -12.31 -12.72
C LYS A 61 13.18 -12.02 -12.17
N ILE A 62 13.13 -11.36 -11.02
CA ILE A 62 11.89 -10.84 -10.44
C ILE A 62 11.95 -9.31 -10.57
N GLU A 63 10.98 -8.74 -11.30
CA GLU A 63 10.93 -7.31 -11.61
C GLU A 63 12.20 -6.78 -12.30
N GLY A 64 12.85 -7.60 -13.11
CA GLY A 64 14.08 -7.24 -13.81
C GLY A 64 15.37 -7.45 -13.01
N ASP A 65 15.27 -7.83 -11.74
CA ASP A 65 16.41 -8.08 -10.87
C ASP A 65 16.67 -9.57 -10.64
N GLU A 66 17.94 -9.95 -10.60
CA GLU A 66 18.41 -11.29 -10.22
C GLU A 66 17.98 -11.62 -8.79
N VAL A 67 17.57 -12.87 -8.57
CA VAL A 67 17.01 -13.34 -7.29
C VAL A 67 18.08 -14.08 -6.48
N ALA A 68 18.17 -13.81 -5.17
CA ALA A 68 19.05 -14.56 -4.29
C ALA A 68 18.50 -15.98 -4.10
N ILE A 69 19.28 -16.98 -4.47
CA ILE A 69 18.96 -18.41 -4.31
C ILE A 69 19.99 -19.06 -3.40
N ARG A 70 19.75 -20.30 -2.96
CA ARG A 70 20.60 -21.00 -1.99
C ARG A 70 22.09 -20.92 -2.37
N GLY A 71 22.89 -20.40 -1.45
CA GLY A 71 24.32 -20.17 -1.64
C GLY A 71 24.66 -18.71 -1.97
N ALA A 72 23.67 -17.86 -2.21
CA ALA A 72 23.87 -16.46 -2.50
C ALA A 72 24.60 -15.73 -1.36
N MET A 73 25.43 -14.78 -1.75
CA MET A 73 26.12 -13.86 -0.88
C MET A 73 26.21 -12.48 -1.51
N PHE A 74 26.50 -11.48 -0.69
CA PHE A 74 26.73 -10.12 -1.16
C PHE A 74 27.67 -9.40 -0.20
N ASN A 75 28.25 -8.29 -0.64
CA ASN A 75 29.33 -7.67 0.10
C ASN A 75 28.83 -6.96 1.38
N SER A 76 29.71 -6.90 2.37
CA SER A 76 29.51 -6.14 3.59
C SER A 76 30.63 -5.12 3.80
N PHE A 77 30.31 -4.03 4.50
CA PHE A 77 31.23 -2.94 4.74
C PHE A 77 31.07 -2.38 6.14
N GLY A 78 32.12 -1.74 6.65
CA GLY A 78 32.11 -1.09 7.97
C GLY A 78 33.43 -1.13 8.72
N ASP A 79 34.31 -2.08 8.38
CA ASP A 79 35.54 -2.30 9.17
C ASP A 79 36.78 -1.68 8.50
N MET A 80 36.62 -0.68 7.63
CA MET A 80 37.72 -0.07 6.86
C MET A 80 38.83 0.46 7.77
N ALA A 81 38.47 0.96 8.96
CA ALA A 81 39.41 1.49 9.93
C ALA A 81 40.47 0.45 10.34
N SER A 82 40.12 -0.85 10.28
CA SER A 82 41.01 -1.97 10.62
C SER A 82 41.83 -2.54 9.46
N LYS A 83 41.85 -1.86 8.30
CA LYS A 83 42.63 -2.36 7.15
C LYS A 83 44.13 -2.41 7.43
N GLY A 84 44.68 -1.40 8.10
CA GLY A 84 46.11 -1.33 8.44
C GLY A 84 46.58 -2.38 9.46
N THR A 85 45.64 -3.09 10.09
CA THR A 85 45.88 -4.01 11.21
C THR A 85 45.44 -5.45 10.91
N GLY A 86 45.08 -5.74 9.66
CA GLY A 86 44.66 -7.08 9.22
C GLY A 86 43.18 -7.38 9.44
N GLY A 87 42.36 -6.38 9.79
CA GLY A 87 40.91 -6.48 9.77
C GLY A 87 40.29 -7.14 11.01
N GLY A 88 39.23 -7.90 10.73
CA GLY A 88 38.49 -8.67 11.71
C GLY A 88 39.36 -9.66 12.50
N LEU A 89 39.06 -9.81 13.79
CA LEU A 89 39.80 -10.71 14.68
C LEU A 89 39.69 -12.16 14.21
N LEU A 90 38.50 -12.58 13.77
CA LEU A 90 38.24 -13.94 13.31
C LEU A 90 38.27 -14.07 11.80
N SER A 91 37.66 -13.13 11.07
CA SER A 91 37.53 -13.24 9.62
C SER A 91 38.80 -12.81 8.85
N SER A 92 39.71 -12.07 9.49
CA SER A 92 40.83 -11.37 8.85
C SER A 92 40.41 -10.50 7.64
N ASN A 93 39.14 -10.07 7.63
CA ASN A 93 38.56 -9.26 6.56
C ASN A 93 38.09 -7.92 7.10
N THR A 94 38.07 -6.91 6.22
CA THR A 94 37.42 -5.62 6.50
C THR A 94 36.07 -5.48 5.79
N HIS A 95 35.98 -6.06 4.59
CA HIS A 95 34.85 -6.01 3.68
C HIS A 95 34.60 -7.40 3.10
N GLY A 96 34.30 -8.35 3.98
CA GLY A 96 34.01 -9.72 3.62
C GLY A 96 32.55 -9.92 3.19
N PRO A 97 32.22 -11.05 2.56
CA PRO A 97 30.86 -11.37 2.17
C PRO A 97 29.94 -11.55 3.38
N ALA A 98 28.67 -11.19 3.18
CA ALA A 98 27.57 -11.58 4.02
C ALA A 98 26.82 -12.76 3.40
N ARG A 99 26.52 -13.77 4.21
CA ARG A 99 25.94 -15.04 3.78
C ARG A 99 24.70 -15.40 4.57
N PHE A 100 23.70 -15.95 3.90
CA PHE A 100 22.52 -16.48 4.58
C PHE A 100 22.88 -17.71 5.41
N ILE A 101 22.32 -17.78 6.62
CA ILE A 101 22.48 -18.92 7.53
C ILE A 101 21.43 -19.99 7.21
N THR A 102 20.24 -19.55 6.79
CA THR A 102 19.08 -20.40 6.57
C THR A 102 19.12 -21.06 5.19
N PRO A 103 18.42 -22.19 4.99
CA PRO A 103 18.37 -22.88 3.70
C PRO A 103 17.60 -22.12 2.61
N GLY A 104 16.92 -21.01 2.93
CA GLY A 104 15.96 -20.33 2.07
C GLY A 104 14.54 -20.91 2.19
N SER A 105 13.69 -20.62 1.20
CA SER A 105 12.33 -21.15 1.09
C SER A 105 12.30 -22.68 1.00
N MET A 106 11.38 -23.30 1.75
CA MET A 106 11.26 -24.77 1.81
C MET A 106 10.50 -25.37 0.62
N THR A 107 9.69 -24.57 -0.08
CA THR A 107 8.83 -25.07 -1.16
C THR A 107 9.03 -24.34 -2.49
N VAL A 108 9.55 -23.11 -2.47
CA VAL A 108 9.78 -22.32 -3.70
C VAL A 108 11.24 -22.36 -4.05
N LYS A 109 11.52 -22.91 -5.23
CA LYS A 109 12.85 -23.05 -5.80
C LYS A 109 12.94 -22.31 -7.13
N ILE A 110 14.08 -21.68 -7.36
CA ILE A 110 14.47 -21.08 -8.63
C ILE A 110 15.79 -21.77 -9.03
N GLU A 111 15.88 -22.24 -10.27
CA GLU A 111 17.05 -23.00 -10.75
C GLU A 111 17.34 -24.24 -9.86
N GLY A 112 16.28 -24.89 -9.36
CA GLY A 112 16.38 -26.02 -8.44
C GLY A 112 16.87 -25.67 -7.03
N LYS A 113 17.18 -24.40 -6.74
CA LYS A 113 17.70 -23.91 -5.46
C LYS A 113 16.65 -23.10 -4.71
N SER A 114 16.59 -23.27 -3.39
CA SER A 114 15.66 -22.52 -2.53
C SER A 114 15.88 -21.00 -2.64
N VAL A 115 14.79 -20.23 -2.69
CA VAL A 115 14.87 -18.76 -2.77
C VAL A 115 15.09 -18.14 -1.40
N HIS A 116 16.04 -17.20 -1.29
CA HIS A 116 16.27 -16.44 -0.06
C HIS A 116 15.24 -15.32 0.13
N LEU A 117 14.79 -15.13 1.36
CA LEU A 117 13.71 -14.22 1.73
C LEU A 117 14.23 -13.09 2.63
N LEU A 118 13.53 -11.96 2.63
CA LEU A 118 13.79 -10.90 3.60
C LEU A 118 13.64 -11.40 5.03
N ALA A 119 14.38 -10.76 5.94
CA ALA A 119 14.49 -11.10 7.35
C ALA A 119 15.13 -12.46 7.67
N GLU A 120 15.66 -13.19 6.68
CA GLU A 120 16.47 -14.38 6.94
C GLU A 120 17.82 -14.01 7.57
N PRO A 121 18.20 -14.64 8.70
CA PRO A 121 19.46 -14.38 9.37
C PRO A 121 20.68 -14.55 8.47
N MET A 122 21.67 -13.69 8.67
CA MET A 122 22.91 -13.71 7.90
C MET A 122 24.14 -13.65 8.78
N LEU A 123 25.26 -14.14 8.27
CA LEU A 123 26.59 -13.85 8.77
C LEU A 123 27.15 -12.64 8.03
N ASN A 124 27.96 -11.82 8.70
CA ASN A 124 28.54 -10.60 8.15
C ASN A 124 30.06 -10.61 8.23
N ASN A 125 30.69 -9.91 7.29
CA ASN A 125 32.15 -9.81 7.16
C ASN A 125 32.85 -11.17 7.31
N CYS A 126 32.41 -12.15 6.54
CA CYS A 126 33.00 -13.47 6.60
C CYS A 126 34.39 -13.49 5.96
N GLY A 127 35.21 -14.49 6.28
CA GLY A 127 36.47 -14.76 5.59
C GLY A 127 36.29 -15.01 4.07
N PRO A 128 37.38 -15.15 3.30
CA PRO A 128 37.36 -15.28 1.83
C PRO A 128 36.44 -16.39 1.28
N ASN A 129 36.21 -17.45 2.06
CA ASN A 129 35.32 -18.57 1.68
C ASN A 129 33.92 -18.47 2.31
N GLY A 130 33.54 -17.28 2.78
CA GLY A 130 32.27 -17.08 3.47
C GLY A 130 32.25 -17.61 4.90
N SER A 131 33.40 -17.89 5.50
CA SER A 131 33.59 -18.28 6.90
C SER A 131 35.07 -18.12 7.30
N PRO A 132 35.38 -18.00 8.61
CA PRO A 132 34.44 -17.72 9.70
C PRO A 132 33.88 -16.28 9.60
N PRO A 133 32.73 -15.99 10.21
CA PRO A 133 32.24 -14.62 10.36
C PRO A 133 33.11 -13.82 11.33
N ASN A 134 33.17 -12.50 11.17
CA ASN A 134 33.95 -11.68 12.11
C ASN A 134 33.31 -11.58 13.51
N THR A 135 31.97 -11.63 13.57
CA THR A 135 31.17 -11.60 14.79
C THR A 135 29.84 -12.34 14.58
N GLY A 136 28.97 -12.32 15.58
CA GLY A 136 27.65 -12.94 15.55
C GLY A 136 26.76 -12.52 14.38
N ALA A 137 25.75 -13.34 14.09
CA ALA A 137 24.84 -13.18 12.97
C ALA A 137 24.03 -11.87 13.01
N THR A 138 23.69 -11.32 11.83
CA THR A 138 22.54 -10.43 11.64
C THR A 138 21.25 -11.22 11.82
N MET A 139 20.79 -11.31 13.06
CA MET A 139 19.60 -12.10 13.44
C MET A 139 18.32 -11.58 12.81
N THR A 140 18.26 -10.28 12.50
CA THR A 140 17.07 -9.69 11.86
C THR A 140 17.07 -9.80 10.34
N GLY A 141 18.12 -10.39 9.77
CA GLY A 141 18.30 -10.58 8.33
C GLY A 141 18.32 -9.32 7.47
N VAL A 142 18.11 -9.53 6.17
CA VAL A 142 17.98 -8.46 5.18
C VAL A 142 16.67 -7.70 5.38
N LYS A 143 16.77 -6.42 5.70
CA LYS A 143 15.63 -5.50 5.76
C LYS A 143 15.63 -4.60 4.55
N GLN A 144 14.53 -4.52 3.84
CA GLN A 144 14.32 -3.44 2.88
C GLN A 144 13.83 -2.21 3.63
N LYS A 145 14.29 -1.01 3.22
CA LYS A 145 13.58 0.21 3.59
C LYS A 145 12.17 0.06 3.03
N ARG A 146 11.16 -0.10 3.91
CA ARG A 146 9.77 0.13 3.50
C ARG A 146 9.80 1.47 2.79
N SER A 147 9.33 1.55 1.55
CA SER A 147 9.02 2.88 1.02
C SER A 147 8.14 3.51 2.09
N LYS A 148 8.47 4.72 2.53
CA LYS A 148 7.59 5.48 3.41
C LYS A 148 6.35 5.77 2.57
N ARG A 149 5.47 4.78 2.37
CA ARG A 149 4.13 5.00 1.86
C ARG A 149 3.58 6.03 2.83
N PRO A 150 3.18 7.22 2.36
CA PRO A 150 2.65 8.22 3.25
C PRO A 150 1.54 7.59 4.11
N PRO A 151 1.45 7.95 5.39
CA PRO A 151 0.37 7.46 6.25
C PRO A 151 -0.96 7.67 5.51
N ALA A 152 -1.71 6.58 5.34
CA ALA A 152 -2.98 6.64 4.65
C ALA A 152 -4.03 7.20 5.61
N THR A 153 -4.77 8.20 5.17
CA THR A 153 -5.87 8.73 5.95
C THR A 153 -7.04 7.75 5.92
N GLN A 154 -7.60 7.47 7.09
CA GLN A 154 -8.69 6.52 7.25
C GLN A 154 -10.05 7.18 6.99
N VAL A 155 -10.86 6.56 6.14
CA VAL A 155 -12.21 7.01 5.78
C VAL A 155 -13.21 5.90 6.06
N GLY A 156 -14.37 6.23 6.62
CA GLY A 156 -15.41 5.27 6.95
C GLY A 156 -16.17 5.65 8.22
N PRO A 157 -16.92 4.72 8.83
CA PRO A 157 -17.88 5.03 9.89
C PRO A 157 -17.26 5.78 11.08
N ASP A 158 -15.96 5.60 11.34
CA ASP A 158 -15.24 6.23 12.46
C ASP A 158 -14.38 7.44 12.13
N CYS A 159 -14.56 8.05 10.97
CA CYS A 159 -13.85 9.28 10.65
C CYS A 159 -14.53 10.51 11.31
N GLY A 160 -14.10 10.84 12.53
CA GLY A 160 -14.49 12.07 13.23
C GLY A 160 -14.51 11.92 14.76
N LYS A 161 -13.78 12.79 15.47
CA LYS A 161 -13.61 12.83 16.94
C LYS A 161 -14.89 13.16 17.77
N LYS A 162 -16.10 12.92 17.28
CA LYS A 162 -17.33 13.06 18.10
C LYS A 162 -17.87 11.69 18.49
N LYS A 163 -17.19 11.08 19.48
CA LYS A 163 -17.63 9.88 20.21
C LYS A 163 -18.79 10.24 21.13
N LYS A 164 -20.06 10.24 20.67
CA LYS A 164 -21.23 10.33 21.58
C LYS A 164 -22.49 9.54 21.19
N LYS A 165 -22.55 8.79 20.09
CA LYS A 165 -23.72 7.93 19.78
C LYS A 165 -23.28 6.57 19.25
N LYS A 166 -23.93 5.48 19.70
CA LYS A 166 -23.73 4.10 19.22
C LYS A 166 -23.88 4.10 17.70
N LYS A 167 -22.77 4.04 16.96
CA LYS A 167 -22.82 4.02 15.50
C LYS A 167 -23.33 2.66 15.06
N ARG A 168 -24.39 2.66 14.25
CA ARG A 168 -24.90 1.45 13.61
C ARG A 168 -23.81 0.95 12.66
N LYS A 169 -23.55 -0.35 12.72
CA LYS A 169 -22.64 -1.06 11.80
C LYS A 169 -23.04 -0.73 10.36
N TRP A 170 -22.05 -0.42 9.52
CA TRP A 170 -22.24 -0.35 8.08
C TRP A 170 -22.45 -1.77 7.53
N ASP A 171 -23.34 -1.90 6.56
CA ASP A 171 -23.52 -3.17 5.85
C ASP A 171 -22.45 -3.36 4.77
N ASP A 172 -22.37 -4.57 4.23
CA ASP A 172 -21.32 -4.94 3.27
C ASP A 172 -21.38 -4.09 2.00
N CYS A 173 -22.58 -3.69 1.57
CA CYS A 173 -22.74 -2.81 0.42
C CYS A 173 -22.11 -1.43 0.64
N MET A 174 -22.28 -0.87 1.84
CA MET A 174 -21.65 0.41 2.22
C MET A 174 -20.13 0.30 2.26
N CYS A 175 -19.64 -0.80 2.84
CA CYS A 175 -18.21 -1.05 2.90
C CYS A 175 -17.63 -1.22 1.50
N GLY A 176 -18.29 -1.96 0.61
CA GLY A 176 -17.94 -2.07 -0.80
C GLY A 176 -17.84 -0.72 -1.51
N GLN A 177 -18.85 0.14 -1.34
CA GLN A 177 -18.83 1.50 -1.92
C GLN A 177 -17.61 2.30 -1.48
N VAL A 178 -17.29 2.29 -0.18
CA VAL A 178 -16.10 2.98 0.33
C VAL A 178 -14.80 2.34 -0.15
N CYS A 179 -14.73 1.01 -0.28
CA CYS A 179 -13.56 0.35 -0.83
C CYS A 179 -13.29 0.83 -2.28
N GLU A 180 -14.31 0.86 -3.14
CA GLU A 180 -14.17 1.33 -4.52
C GLU A 180 -13.84 2.83 -4.59
N MET A 181 -14.49 3.68 -3.79
CA MET A 181 -14.17 5.11 -3.72
C MET A 181 -12.71 5.36 -3.31
N VAL A 182 -12.22 4.63 -2.30
CA VAL A 182 -10.82 4.70 -1.85
C VAL A 182 -9.87 4.18 -2.92
N LYS A 183 -10.23 3.10 -3.61
CA LYS A 183 -9.45 2.53 -4.71
C LYS A 183 -9.36 3.52 -5.87
N ALA A 184 -10.48 4.06 -6.34
CA ALA A 184 -10.55 5.06 -7.39
C ALA A 184 -9.72 6.31 -7.03
N TYR A 185 -9.80 6.77 -5.78
CA TYR A 185 -8.98 7.89 -5.31
C TYR A 185 -7.48 7.60 -5.34
N ASN A 186 -7.08 6.40 -4.89
CA ASN A 186 -5.68 6.01 -4.85
C ASN A 186 -5.11 5.75 -6.25
N GLN A 187 -5.95 5.31 -7.20
CA GLN A 187 -5.59 5.04 -8.59
C GLN A 187 -5.71 6.28 -9.50
N SER A 188 -6.38 7.35 -9.05
CA SER A 188 -6.50 8.57 -9.84
C SER A 188 -5.14 9.13 -10.21
N LYS A 189 -4.92 9.33 -11.52
CA LYS A 189 -3.73 9.99 -12.09
C LYS A 189 -3.83 11.51 -12.02
N SER A 190 -5.00 12.06 -11.70
CA SER A 190 -5.16 13.51 -11.51
C SER A 190 -4.27 13.97 -10.35
N LYS A 191 -3.69 15.17 -10.49
CA LYS A 191 -3.05 15.82 -9.34
C LYS A 191 -4.11 15.89 -8.24
N LYS A 192 -3.80 15.37 -7.05
CA LYS A 192 -4.64 15.50 -5.85
C LYS A 192 -4.57 16.95 -5.33
N ALA A 193 -4.87 17.90 -6.20
CA ALA A 193 -5.02 19.29 -5.90
C ALA A 193 -6.45 19.46 -5.40
N ARG A 194 -6.58 19.86 -4.14
CA ARG A 194 -7.89 20.18 -3.59
C ARG A 194 -8.28 21.56 -4.12
N LEU A 195 -9.52 21.71 -4.56
CA LEU A 195 -10.09 23.04 -4.79
C LEU A 195 -10.07 23.84 -3.48
N SER A 196 -9.79 25.14 -3.55
CA SER A 196 -9.75 26.04 -2.39
C SER A 196 -11.06 25.98 -1.60
N ASP A 197 -12.17 25.99 -2.35
CA ASP A 197 -13.53 25.83 -1.85
C ASP A 197 -14.18 24.56 -2.38
N SER A 198 -15.04 23.95 -1.56
CA SER A 198 -15.83 22.80 -1.99
C SER A 198 -16.84 23.25 -3.04
N PRO A 199 -16.99 22.55 -4.19
CA PRO A 199 -18.02 22.86 -5.18
C PRO A 199 -19.45 22.82 -4.60
N SER A 200 -19.65 22.14 -3.47
CA SER A 200 -20.93 22.13 -2.75
C SER A 200 -21.21 23.40 -1.95
N ASN A 201 -20.22 24.28 -1.74
CA ASN A 201 -20.39 25.51 -0.98
C ASN A 201 -21.03 26.59 -1.88
N PRO A 202 -22.10 27.27 -1.44
CA PRO A 202 -22.74 28.32 -2.22
C PRO A 202 -21.82 29.47 -2.65
N GLY A 203 -20.73 29.72 -1.93
CA GLY A 203 -19.73 30.74 -2.27
C GLY A 203 -18.57 30.25 -3.15
N SER A 204 -18.64 29.03 -3.69
CA SER A 204 -17.61 28.50 -4.59
C SER A 204 -17.87 28.92 -6.04
N ASP A 205 -16.82 29.28 -6.77
CA ASP A 205 -16.87 29.52 -8.22
C ASP A 205 -17.34 28.30 -9.04
N HIS A 206 -17.38 27.13 -8.42
CA HIS A 206 -17.84 25.88 -9.03
C HIS A 206 -19.27 25.48 -8.62
N TYR A 207 -19.95 26.28 -7.82
CA TYR A 207 -21.25 25.94 -7.24
C TYR A 207 -22.33 25.74 -8.31
N ASP A 208 -22.44 26.65 -9.27
CA ASP A 208 -23.49 26.59 -10.30
C ASP A 208 -23.31 25.36 -11.19
N ALA A 209 -22.08 25.07 -11.62
CA ALA A 209 -21.75 23.87 -12.38
C ALA A 209 -22.04 22.59 -11.58
N TYR A 210 -21.71 22.58 -10.28
CA TYR A 210 -22.03 21.47 -9.39
C TYR A 210 -23.54 21.26 -9.28
N GLN A 211 -24.33 22.31 -9.04
CA GLN A 211 -25.80 22.21 -8.95
C GLN A 211 -26.44 21.79 -10.28
N ALA A 212 -25.95 22.32 -11.41
CA ALA A 212 -26.41 21.93 -12.73
C ALA A 212 -26.19 20.44 -12.99
N SER A 213 -25.01 19.92 -12.62
CA SER A 213 -24.70 18.49 -12.79
C SER A 213 -25.59 17.58 -11.94
N LEU A 214 -25.95 17.98 -10.71
CA LEU A 214 -26.87 17.24 -9.84
C LEU A 214 -28.29 17.21 -10.42
N LYS A 215 -28.79 18.36 -10.86
CA LYS A 215 -30.11 18.48 -11.51
C LYS A 215 -30.18 17.62 -12.77
N GLN A 216 -29.14 17.68 -13.60
CA GLN A 216 -29.07 16.89 -14.83
C GLN A 216 -29.08 15.40 -14.52
N PHE A 217 -28.28 14.93 -13.57
CA PHE A 217 -28.23 13.52 -13.19
C PHE A 217 -29.58 13.00 -12.65
N ALA A 218 -30.25 13.80 -11.81
CA ALA A 218 -31.58 13.45 -11.30
C ALA A 218 -32.61 13.36 -12.43
N LYS A 219 -32.58 14.30 -13.39
CA LYS A 219 -33.44 14.28 -14.58
C LYS A 219 -33.16 13.04 -15.43
N ASP A 220 -31.90 12.77 -15.76
CA ASP A 220 -31.49 11.62 -16.57
C ASP A 220 -31.95 10.29 -15.93
N PHE A 221 -31.94 10.23 -14.60
CA PHE A 221 -32.41 9.06 -13.86
C PHE A 221 -33.93 8.90 -13.92
N ALA A 222 -34.69 9.97 -13.68
CA ALA A 222 -36.14 9.96 -13.78
C ALA A 222 -36.63 9.60 -15.20
N ASP A 223 -35.95 10.13 -16.22
CA ASP A 223 -36.21 9.79 -17.63
C ASP A 223 -35.92 8.30 -17.89
N ALA A 224 -34.82 7.76 -17.35
CA ALA A 224 -34.48 6.34 -17.48
C ALA A 224 -35.49 5.42 -16.77
N VAL A 225 -36.00 5.80 -15.60
CA VAL A 225 -37.04 5.06 -14.87
C VAL A 225 -38.35 5.07 -15.64
N THR A 226 -38.73 6.22 -16.20
CA THR A 226 -39.95 6.36 -17.02
C THR A 226 -39.85 5.55 -18.30
N ALA A 227 -38.73 5.66 -19.02
CA ALA A 227 -38.48 4.94 -20.28
C ALA A 227 -38.41 3.42 -20.09
N ALA A 228 -38.05 2.95 -18.89
CA ALA A 228 -38.00 1.52 -18.60
C ALA A 228 -39.38 0.87 -18.41
N ALA A 229 -40.48 1.64 -18.47
CA ALA A 229 -41.86 1.14 -18.43
C ALA A 229 -42.14 0.13 -17.30
N GLY A 230 -41.61 0.41 -16.10
CA GLY A 230 -41.79 -0.47 -14.94
C GLY A 230 -40.81 -1.64 -14.84
N ASN A 231 -39.79 -1.73 -15.71
CA ASN A 231 -38.69 -2.68 -15.57
C ASN A 231 -37.55 -2.08 -14.72
N PRO A 232 -37.47 -2.37 -13.40
CA PRO A 232 -36.43 -1.82 -12.55
C PRO A 232 -35.04 -2.35 -12.90
N ASP A 233 -34.94 -3.49 -13.60
CA ASP A 233 -33.68 -4.11 -13.97
C ASP A 233 -33.11 -3.60 -15.31
N HIS A 234 -33.73 -2.58 -15.90
CA HIS A 234 -33.28 -1.99 -17.17
C HIS A 234 -31.81 -1.51 -17.08
N PRO A 235 -30.94 -1.83 -18.06
CA PRO A 235 -29.51 -1.50 -18.01
C PRO A 235 -29.21 0.00 -17.85
N ALA A 236 -30.07 0.86 -18.40
CA ALA A 236 -29.93 2.31 -18.27
C ALA A 236 -30.11 2.81 -16.82
N ILE A 237 -30.89 2.08 -16.02
CA ILE A 237 -31.10 2.34 -14.58
C ILE A 237 -29.94 1.75 -13.79
N LYS A 238 -29.63 0.46 -14.00
CA LYS A 238 -28.58 -0.26 -13.23
C LYS A 238 -27.23 0.45 -13.26
N ARG A 239 -26.83 0.98 -14.42
CA ARG A 239 -25.55 1.69 -14.58
C ARG A 239 -25.42 2.98 -13.76
N MET A 240 -26.53 3.54 -13.28
CA MET A 240 -26.55 4.80 -12.53
C MET A 240 -26.32 4.61 -11.03
N PHE A 241 -26.21 3.36 -10.55
CA PHE A 241 -25.90 3.05 -9.15
C PHE A 241 -24.41 2.71 -8.96
N TYR A 242 -23.90 2.92 -7.74
CA TYR A 242 -22.61 2.35 -7.36
C TYR A 242 -22.68 0.83 -7.37
N SER A 243 -21.73 0.20 -8.08
CA SER A 243 -21.63 -1.26 -8.15
C SER A 243 -20.25 -1.73 -7.66
N PRO A 244 -20.10 -1.99 -6.35
CA PRO A 244 -18.82 -2.42 -5.78
C PRO A 244 -18.49 -3.86 -6.18
N LYS A 245 -17.36 -4.04 -6.88
CA LYS A 245 -16.93 -5.35 -7.42
C LYS A 245 -16.53 -6.35 -6.33
N ASN A 246 -16.19 -5.85 -5.15
CA ASN A 246 -15.77 -6.65 -4.00
C ASN A 246 -16.95 -7.12 -3.12
N VAL A 247 -18.20 -6.82 -3.51
CA VAL A 247 -19.41 -7.29 -2.82
C VAL A 247 -20.18 -8.22 -3.75
N LYS A 248 -20.77 -9.28 -3.18
CA LYS A 248 -21.67 -10.19 -3.91
C LYS A 248 -23.08 -10.10 -3.31
N PRO A 249 -24.11 -9.72 -4.09
CA PRO A 249 -24.03 -9.31 -5.50
C PRO A 249 -23.51 -7.85 -5.65
N PRO A 250 -22.85 -7.51 -6.77
CA PRO A 250 -22.21 -6.20 -6.94
C PRO A 250 -23.21 -5.07 -7.19
N ASP A 251 -24.49 -5.37 -7.44
CA ASP A 251 -25.60 -4.44 -7.63
C ASP A 251 -26.35 -4.13 -6.33
N CYS A 252 -25.74 -4.39 -5.18
CA CYS A 252 -26.34 -4.22 -3.85
C CYS A 252 -27.02 -2.87 -3.62
N GLN A 253 -26.55 -1.78 -4.24
CA GLN A 253 -27.19 -0.46 -4.11
C GLN A 253 -28.45 -0.35 -4.99
N HIS A 254 -28.43 -0.91 -6.20
CA HIS A 254 -29.60 -1.00 -7.05
C HIS A 254 -30.69 -1.88 -6.42
N GLU A 255 -30.31 -2.99 -5.78
CA GLU A 255 -31.23 -3.84 -5.01
C GLU A 255 -31.90 -3.08 -3.85
N LYS A 256 -31.14 -2.25 -3.12
CA LYS A 256 -31.72 -1.39 -2.07
C LYS A 256 -32.72 -0.38 -2.63
N TRP A 257 -32.50 0.12 -3.85
CA TRP A 257 -33.42 1.05 -4.51
C TRP A 257 -34.72 0.34 -4.91
N LYS A 258 -34.61 -0.88 -5.45
CA LYS A 258 -35.78 -1.74 -5.73
C LYS A 258 -36.60 -1.98 -4.47
N GLN A 259 -35.93 -2.35 -3.37
CA GLN A 259 -36.57 -2.57 -2.07
C GLN A 259 -37.23 -1.31 -1.49
N ALA A 260 -36.73 -0.13 -1.86
CA ALA A 260 -37.31 1.16 -1.46
C ALA A 260 -38.47 1.62 -2.37
N GLY A 261 -38.93 0.77 -3.30
CA GLY A 261 -40.08 1.04 -4.16
C GLY A 261 -39.74 1.61 -5.54
N GLY A 262 -38.46 1.61 -5.96
CA GLY A 262 -38.09 1.94 -7.33
C GLY A 262 -38.37 3.39 -7.73
N LEU A 263 -38.24 4.33 -6.79
CA LEU A 263 -38.62 5.74 -6.98
C LEU A 263 -37.78 6.43 -8.04
N ALA A 264 -38.41 7.25 -8.88
CA ALA A 264 -37.74 8.12 -9.86
C ALA A 264 -36.85 9.20 -9.22
N ASP A 265 -37.08 9.52 -7.95
CA ASP A 265 -36.18 10.32 -7.13
C ASP A 265 -35.86 9.61 -5.80
N PRO A 266 -34.69 8.96 -5.70
CA PRO A 266 -34.24 8.29 -4.50
C PRO A 266 -33.51 9.23 -3.51
N ALA A 267 -33.38 10.53 -3.81
CA ALA A 267 -32.74 11.54 -2.96
C ALA A 267 -33.61 11.94 -1.76
N ARG A 268 -33.92 10.96 -0.90
CA ARG A 268 -34.68 11.16 0.34
C ARG A 268 -33.76 11.25 1.55
N SER A 269 -34.22 11.82 2.65
CA SER A 269 -33.51 11.73 3.94
C SER A 269 -33.96 10.48 4.71
N GLY A 270 -33.05 9.81 5.45
CA GLY A 270 -33.38 8.64 6.27
C GLY A 270 -32.56 7.38 5.96
N ARG A 271 -33.05 6.20 6.36
CA ARG A 271 -32.40 4.92 6.02
C ARG A 271 -32.87 4.46 4.64
N GLY A 272 -31.94 3.97 3.81
CA GLY A 272 -32.22 3.59 2.42
C GLY A 272 -32.17 4.77 1.43
N ALA A 273 -32.00 5.98 1.96
CA ALA A 273 -31.70 7.20 1.21
C ALA A 273 -30.47 7.04 0.32
N MET A 274 -30.53 7.59 -0.89
CA MET A 274 -29.42 7.59 -1.82
C MET A 274 -29.10 9.01 -2.24
N ASN A 275 -27.83 9.31 -2.42
CA ASN A 275 -27.41 10.62 -2.91
C ASN A 275 -26.58 10.45 -4.19
N PRO A 276 -26.67 11.40 -5.13
CA PRO A 276 -25.73 11.45 -6.24
C PRO A 276 -24.35 11.71 -5.65
N ASP A 277 -23.38 10.90 -6.03
CA ASP A 277 -21.99 11.13 -5.70
C ASP A 277 -21.11 10.97 -6.92
N HIS A 278 -20.03 11.74 -6.97
CA HIS A 278 -19.09 11.71 -8.07
C HIS A 278 -18.11 10.55 -7.90
N MET A 279 -17.98 9.69 -8.92
CA MET A 279 -17.00 8.60 -8.98
C MET A 279 -15.57 9.10 -8.76
N HIS A 280 -15.28 10.29 -9.28
CA HIS A 280 -14.11 11.07 -8.94
C HIS A 280 -14.54 12.31 -8.13
N PRO A 281 -14.12 12.46 -6.86
CA PRO A 281 -14.60 13.51 -6.00
C PRO A 281 -14.41 14.91 -6.60
N ALA A 282 -15.51 15.65 -6.73
CA ALA A 282 -15.54 17.02 -7.25
C ALA A 282 -14.53 17.95 -6.54
N SER A 283 -14.41 17.83 -5.21
CA SER A 283 -13.47 18.61 -4.39
C SER A 283 -11.98 18.39 -4.71
N LEU A 284 -11.66 17.39 -5.52
CA LEU A 284 -10.32 16.99 -5.91
C LEU A 284 -10.14 17.12 -7.43
N SER A 285 -10.78 18.13 -8.02
CA SER A 285 -10.81 18.40 -9.46
C SER A 285 -11.43 17.27 -10.29
N GLY A 286 -12.36 16.50 -9.69
CA GLY A 286 -13.19 15.57 -10.44
C GLY A 286 -14.12 16.30 -11.41
N PRO A 287 -14.43 15.74 -12.59
CA PRO A 287 -15.37 16.36 -13.53
C PRO A 287 -16.75 16.61 -12.91
N LEU A 288 -17.27 17.83 -13.06
CA LEU A 288 -18.62 18.22 -12.62
C LEU A 288 -19.66 17.88 -13.69
N THR A 289 -19.72 16.62 -14.09
CA THR A 289 -20.63 16.14 -15.14
C THR A 289 -21.51 15.00 -14.62
N SER A 290 -22.75 14.90 -15.11
CA SER A 290 -23.67 13.83 -14.70
C SER A 290 -23.13 12.43 -15.03
N ALA A 291 -22.33 12.30 -16.10
CA ALA A 291 -21.66 11.05 -16.46
C ALA A 291 -20.70 10.52 -15.36
N ASN A 292 -20.12 11.42 -14.56
CA ASN A 292 -19.25 11.10 -13.44
C ASN A 292 -20.03 10.77 -12.15
N MET A 293 -21.37 10.78 -12.16
CA MET A 293 -22.19 10.56 -10.96
C MET A 293 -22.78 9.16 -10.88
N ARG A 294 -22.92 8.65 -9.66
CA ARG A 294 -23.67 7.43 -9.35
C ARG A 294 -24.49 7.63 -8.07
N TRP A 295 -25.62 6.95 -7.96
CA TRP A 295 -26.37 6.84 -6.72
C TRP A 295 -25.57 6.00 -5.71
N ALA A 296 -25.07 6.66 -4.68
CA ALA A 296 -24.43 6.05 -3.53
C ALA A 296 -25.41 6.02 -2.35
N ASP A 297 -25.14 5.18 -1.35
CA ASP A 297 -25.86 5.29 -0.09
C ASP A 297 -25.57 6.65 0.56
N ALA A 298 -26.62 7.37 0.97
CA ALA A 298 -26.48 8.70 1.53
C ALA A 298 -25.55 8.72 2.75
N ARG A 299 -25.57 7.68 3.60
CA ARG A 299 -24.68 7.60 4.77
C ARG A 299 -23.21 7.46 4.36
N VAL A 300 -22.93 6.74 3.28
CA VAL A 300 -21.58 6.62 2.73
C VAL A 300 -21.12 7.98 2.22
N ASN A 301 -21.91 8.62 1.36
CA ASN A 301 -21.59 9.91 0.77
C ASN A 301 -21.33 10.99 1.85
N TYR A 302 -22.24 11.17 2.82
CA TYR A 302 -22.04 12.14 3.91
C TYR A 302 -20.80 11.87 4.76
N THR A 303 -20.50 10.60 5.02
CA THR A 303 -19.35 10.23 5.85
C THR A 303 -18.05 10.48 5.09
N VAL A 304 -17.95 10.03 3.84
CA VAL A 304 -16.76 10.22 3.00
C VAL A 304 -16.56 11.70 2.71
N GLY A 305 -17.58 12.41 2.22
CA GLY A 305 -17.52 13.84 1.91
C GLY A 305 -17.16 14.69 3.14
N GLY A 306 -17.79 14.44 4.29
CA GLY A 306 -17.48 15.13 5.54
C GLY A 306 -16.06 14.86 6.06
N SER A 307 -15.56 13.64 5.87
CA SER A 307 -14.18 13.27 6.19
C SER A 307 -13.19 14.02 5.30
N MET A 308 -13.44 14.01 4.00
CA MET A 308 -12.60 14.67 3.00
C MET A 308 -12.56 16.18 3.18
N ASN A 309 -13.70 16.79 3.54
CA ASN A 309 -13.76 18.23 3.76
C ASN A 309 -12.81 18.69 4.89
N ARG A 310 -12.61 17.86 5.92
CA ARG A 310 -11.73 18.18 7.06
C ARG A 310 -10.23 18.00 6.79
N LEU A 311 -9.85 17.37 5.68
CA LEU A 311 -8.45 17.04 5.38
C LEU A 311 -7.83 18.13 4.48
N LYS A 312 -7.23 19.14 5.10
CA LYS A 312 -6.44 20.20 4.42
C LYS A 312 -4.96 20.05 4.81
N PRO A 313 -4.01 19.81 3.87
CA PRO A 313 -4.19 19.54 2.43
C PRO A 313 -4.81 18.16 2.13
N ALA A 314 -5.21 17.92 0.88
CA ALA A 314 -5.76 16.63 0.47
C ALA A 314 -4.78 15.47 0.76
N PRO A 315 -5.29 14.31 1.24
CA PRO A 315 -4.43 13.22 1.65
C PRO A 315 -3.72 12.59 0.45
N LYS A 316 -2.39 12.38 0.53
CA LYS A 316 -1.64 11.70 -0.54
C LYS A 316 -2.20 10.29 -0.84
N ARG A 317 -2.75 9.62 0.18
CA ARG A 317 -3.32 8.27 0.11
C ARG A 317 -4.46 8.11 1.11
N MET A 318 -5.49 7.35 0.74
CA MET A 318 -6.58 6.97 1.63
C MET A 318 -6.60 5.47 1.91
N LYS A 319 -7.22 5.08 3.03
CA LYS A 319 -7.60 3.70 3.34
C LYS A 319 -9.02 3.69 3.90
N ALA A 320 -9.78 2.65 3.61
CA ALA A 320 -11.06 2.46 4.29
C ALA A 320 -10.85 2.11 5.77
N HIS A 321 -11.91 2.25 6.56
CA HIS A 321 -11.93 1.81 7.94
C HIS A 321 -11.71 0.29 8.02
N PRO A 322 -10.91 -0.25 8.97
CA PRO A 322 -10.67 -1.69 9.11
C PRO A 322 -11.94 -2.53 9.21
N SER A 323 -13.02 -1.97 9.74
CA SER A 323 -14.33 -2.64 9.80
C SER A 323 -14.91 -3.01 8.43
N CYS A 324 -14.41 -2.42 7.35
CA CYS A 324 -14.85 -2.68 5.98
C CYS A 324 -13.97 -3.67 5.22
N ASN A 325 -12.86 -4.14 5.82
CA ASN A 325 -11.98 -5.17 5.25
C ASN A 325 -11.68 -4.99 3.75
N CYS A 326 -11.31 -3.78 3.35
CA CYS A 326 -10.89 -3.48 1.98
C CYS A 326 -9.42 -3.86 1.83
N ASP A 327 -9.13 -5.00 1.21
CA ASP A 327 -7.76 -5.43 0.85
C ASP A 327 -7.16 -4.56 -0.27
#